data_AF-A0A535UE99-F1
#
_entry.id   AF-A0A535UE99-F1
#
_cell.length_a   1.000
_cell.length_b   1.000
_cell.length_c   1.000
_cell.angle_alpha   90.00
_cell.angle_beta   90.00
_cell.angle_gamma   90.00
#
_symmetry.space_group_name_H-M   'P 1'
#
loop_
_entity.id
_entity.type
_entity.pdbx_description
1 polymer ?
#
loop_
_entity_poly.entity_id
_entity_poly.type
_entity_poly.pdbx_seq_one_letter_code
_entity_poly.pdbx_strand_id
1 'polypeptide(L)'
;MRSQTTELARKAFVWGTWVVGAAVLIQFLLAGLGVFADAGFFFWHAVVNASVIFLLPVLLVLIGWIGGVPGRLLWLAAAISGLTVLQSLLLAPYHMAVEGPWRAISGLHVLNALFLFWVMLQLVERTREWREGAPAADA
;
A
#
# COMPACT_ATOMS: atom_id res chain seq x y z
N MET A 1 -16.88 6.21 27.68
CA MET A 1 -16.39 7.40 26.97
C MET A 1 -15.05 7.07 26.32
N ARG A 2 -14.86 7.30 25.02
CA ARG A 2 -13.55 7.15 24.37
C ARG A 2 -12.68 8.37 24.68
N SER A 3 -11.37 8.18 24.83
CA SER A 3 -10.43 9.28 25.07
C SER A 3 -10.30 10.18 23.84
N GLN A 4 -9.92 11.45 24.03
CA GLN A 4 -9.61 12.36 22.93
C GLN A 4 -8.52 11.79 22.01
N THR A 5 -7.51 11.12 22.59
CA THR A 5 -6.42 10.45 21.87
C THR A 5 -6.93 9.37 20.93
N THR A 6 -7.86 8.52 21.39
CA THR A 6 -8.45 7.45 20.56
C THR A 6 -9.19 8.04 19.36
N GLU A 7 -9.94 9.13 19.55
CA GLU A 7 -10.69 9.76 18.46
C GLU A 7 -9.78 10.44 17.44
N LEU A 8 -8.71 11.11 17.91
CA LEU A 8 -7.68 11.67 17.03
C LEU A 8 -6.99 10.57 16.22
N ALA A 9 -6.63 9.45 16.85
CA ALA A 9 -6.01 8.32 16.17
C ALA A 9 -6.93 7.71 15.10
N ARG A 10 -8.24 7.57 15.35
CA ARG A 10 -9.21 7.12 14.32
C ARG A 10 -9.28 8.08 13.13
N LYS A 11 -9.33 9.39 13.38
CA LYS A 11 -9.35 10.39 12.31
C LYS A 11 -8.05 10.36 11.50
N ALA A 12 -6.92 10.25 12.17
CA ALA A 12 -5.62 10.11 11.53
C ALA A 12 -5.54 8.85 10.67
N PHE A 13 -6.07 7.71 11.15
CA PHE A 13 -6.17 6.48 10.37
C PHE A 13 -6.97 6.70 9.08
N VAL A 14 -8.18 7.26 9.17
CA VAL A 14 -9.06 7.51 8.01
C VAL A 14 -8.38 8.41 6.98
N TRP A 15 -7.81 9.55 7.39
CA TRP A 15 -7.10 10.42 6.46
C TRP A 15 -5.87 9.74 5.87
N GLY A 16 -5.16 8.97 6.70
CA GLY A 16 -4.02 8.18 6.29
C GLY A 16 -4.33 7.20 5.17
N THR A 17 -5.49 6.53 5.18
CA THR A 17 -5.84 5.60 4.07
C THR A 17 -5.99 6.32 2.74
N TRP A 18 -6.49 7.56 2.74
CA TRP A 18 -6.55 8.38 1.51
C TRP A 18 -5.16 8.82 1.05
N VAL A 19 -4.27 9.17 1.98
CA VAL A 19 -2.87 9.49 1.65
C VAL A 19 -2.15 8.28 1.06
N VAL A 20 -2.37 7.08 1.62
CA VAL A 20 -1.88 5.82 1.03
C VAL A 20 -2.44 5.63 -0.39
N GLY A 21 -3.74 5.84 -0.58
CA GLY A 21 -4.37 5.75 -1.91
C GLY A 21 -3.73 6.69 -2.93
N ALA A 22 -3.51 7.95 -2.56
CA ALA A 22 -2.81 8.91 -3.41
C ALA A 22 -1.37 8.49 -3.70
N ALA A 23 -0.62 8.01 -2.69
CA ALA A 23 0.74 7.53 -2.86
C ALA A 23 0.82 6.35 -3.84
N VAL A 24 -0.13 5.41 -3.78
CA VAL A 24 -0.23 4.29 -4.72
C VAL A 24 -0.52 4.78 -6.14
N LEU A 25 -1.42 5.75 -6.33
CA LEU A 25 -1.66 6.34 -7.66
C LEU A 25 -0.40 7.02 -8.22
N ILE A 26 0.30 7.78 -7.37
CA ILE A 26 1.57 8.41 -7.72
C ILE A 26 2.61 7.34 -8.12
N GLN A 27 2.64 6.19 -7.44
CA GLN A 27 3.57 5.09 -7.77
C GLN A 27 3.41 4.61 -9.21
N PHE A 28 2.16 4.42 -9.66
CA PHE A 28 1.85 4.00 -11.03
C PHE A 28 2.20 5.09 -12.04
N LEU A 29 1.91 6.35 -11.72
CA LEU A 29 2.30 7.48 -12.56
C LEU A 29 3.83 7.55 -12.72
N LEU A 30 4.59 7.42 -11.63
CA LEU A 30 6.06 7.45 -11.66
C LEU A 30 6.63 6.27 -12.46
N ALA A 31 6.04 5.07 -12.36
CA ALA A 31 6.42 3.93 -13.20
C ALA A 31 6.19 4.24 -14.69
N GLY A 32 5.02 4.78 -15.02
CA GLY A 32 4.67 5.17 -16.39
C GLY A 32 5.60 6.25 -16.94
N LEU A 33 5.89 7.29 -16.16
CA LEU A 33 6.86 8.33 -16.54
C LEU A 33 8.27 7.76 -16.72
N GLY A 34 8.67 6.79 -15.88
CA GLY A 34 9.92 6.06 -16.02
C GLY A 34 10.07 5.36 -17.38
N VAL A 35 8.97 4.76 -17.84
CA VAL A 35 8.92 4.04 -19.12
C VAL A 35 8.81 4.98 -20.32
N PHE A 36 7.94 5.99 -20.25
CA PHE A 36 7.50 6.76 -21.41
C PHE A 36 8.11 8.15 -21.52
N ALA A 37 8.68 8.70 -20.45
CA ALA A 37 9.19 10.08 -20.43
C ALA A 37 10.69 10.14 -20.10
N ASP A 38 11.10 9.64 -18.93
CA ASP A 38 12.49 9.71 -18.46
C ASP A 38 12.77 8.60 -17.42
N ALA A 39 13.81 7.80 -17.66
CA ALA A 39 14.24 6.75 -16.74
C ALA A 39 14.60 7.27 -15.33
N GLY A 40 14.92 8.56 -15.17
CA GLY A 40 15.13 9.22 -13.88
C GLY A 40 13.93 9.11 -12.92
N PHE A 41 12.71 8.97 -13.44
CA PHE A 41 11.52 8.73 -12.62
C PHE A 41 11.53 7.36 -11.92
N PHE A 42 12.32 6.40 -12.38
CA PHE A 42 12.45 5.11 -11.68
C PHE A 42 13.09 5.25 -10.30
N PHE A 43 13.95 6.25 -10.06
CA PHE A 43 14.45 6.51 -8.71
C PHE A 43 13.31 6.92 -7.76
N TRP A 44 12.44 7.83 -8.22
CA TRP A 44 11.28 8.26 -7.45
C TRP A 44 10.27 7.14 -7.22
N HIS A 45 10.06 6.29 -8.24
CA HIS A 45 9.20 5.11 -8.14
C HIS A 45 9.78 4.06 -7.18
N ALA A 46 10.99 3.56 -7.45
CA ALA A 46 11.54 2.37 -6.80
C ALA A 46 12.16 2.63 -5.43
N VAL A 47 12.53 3.88 -5.12
CA VAL A 47 13.19 4.25 -3.86
C VAL A 47 12.29 5.14 -3.02
N VAL A 48 12.01 6.35 -3.50
CA VAL A 48 11.37 7.38 -2.67
C VAL A 48 9.92 7.02 -2.34
N ASN A 49 9.08 6.88 -3.36
CA ASN A 49 7.65 6.65 -3.15
C ASN A 49 7.36 5.20 -2.72
N ALA A 50 8.16 4.23 -3.15
CA ALA A 50 8.14 2.87 -2.58
C ALA A 50 8.37 2.87 -1.06
N SER A 51 9.31 3.67 -0.55
CA SER A 51 9.54 3.81 0.90
C SER A 51 8.33 4.42 1.62
N VAL A 52 7.66 5.39 1.00
CA VAL A 52 6.42 5.97 1.54
C VAL A 52 5.31 4.91 1.61
N ILE A 53 5.09 4.15 0.53
CA ILE A 53 4.07 3.09 0.47
C ILE A 53 4.39 1.95 1.43
N PHE A 54 5.66 1.70 1.73
CA PHE A 54 6.04 0.72 2.74
C PHE A 54 5.79 1.24 4.17
N LEU A 55 6.32 2.43 4.51
CA LEU A 55 6.33 2.94 5.88
C LEU A 55 4.98 3.48 6.34
N LEU A 56 4.26 4.19 5.46
CA LEU A 56 3.01 4.85 5.85
C LEU A 56 1.95 3.85 6.33
N PRO A 57 1.68 2.71 5.64
CA PRO A 57 0.71 1.74 6.15
C PRO A 57 1.16 1.06 7.46
N VAL A 58 2.47 0.85 7.68
CA VAL A 58 2.99 0.39 8.99
C VAL A 58 2.62 1.38 10.09
N LEU A 59 2.82 2.68 9.85
CA LEU A 59 2.41 3.71 10.81
C LEU A 59 0.89 3.72 11.02
N LEU A 60 0.10 3.50 9.96
CA LEU A 60 -1.36 3.40 10.08
C LEU A 60 -1.81 2.18 10.88
N VAL A 61 -1.09 1.06 10.80
CA VAL A 61 -1.38 -0.09 11.68
C VAL A 61 -1.24 0.29 13.14
N LEU A 62 -0.16 1.00 13.51
CA LEU A 62 0.08 1.46 14.88
C LEU A 62 -0.96 2.48 15.33
N ILE A 63 -1.22 3.50 14.50
CA ILE A 63 -2.23 4.54 14.77
C ILE A 63 -3.62 3.92 14.89
N GLY A 64 -3.97 3.01 13.99
CA GLY A 64 -5.26 2.35 13.98
C GLY A 64 -5.46 1.44 15.19
N TRP A 65 -4.40 0.75 15.64
CA TRP A 65 -4.42 -0.03 16.87
C TRP A 65 -4.71 0.85 18.09
N ILE A 66 -4.04 2.00 18.23
CA ILE A 66 -4.31 2.99 19.29
C ILE A 66 -5.74 3.54 19.20
N GLY A 67 -6.25 3.72 17.98
CA GLY A 67 -7.59 4.20 17.69
C GLY A 67 -8.71 3.16 17.88
N GLY A 68 -8.39 1.89 18.16
CA GLY A 68 -9.37 0.81 18.22
C GLY A 68 -10.07 0.57 16.87
N VAL A 69 -9.33 0.71 15.77
CA VAL A 69 -9.79 0.39 14.41
C VAL A 69 -9.98 -1.13 14.27
N PRO A 70 -11.01 -1.61 13.55
CA PRO A 70 -11.22 -3.04 13.31
C PRO A 70 -9.98 -3.72 12.72
N GLY A 71 -9.64 -4.90 13.25
CA GLY A 71 -8.45 -5.65 12.84
C GLY A 71 -8.38 -5.94 11.34
N ARG A 72 -9.53 -6.13 10.66
CA ARG A 72 -9.58 -6.32 9.21
C ARG A 72 -9.02 -5.14 8.42
N LEU A 73 -9.27 -3.90 8.87
CA LEU A 73 -8.70 -2.71 8.24
C LEU A 73 -7.19 -2.60 8.52
N LEU A 74 -6.76 -2.99 9.72
CA LEU A 74 -5.33 -3.07 10.07
C LEU A 74 -4.62 -4.10 9.18
N TRP A 75 -5.23 -5.24 8.93
CA TRP A 75 -4.68 -6.26 8.02
C TRP A 75 -4.60 -5.78 6.57
N LEU A 76 -5.59 -5.03 6.09
CA LEU A 76 -5.52 -4.41 4.75
C LEU A 76 -4.38 -3.40 4.66
N ALA A 77 -4.19 -2.55 5.70
CA ALA A 77 -3.06 -1.63 5.75
C ALA A 77 -1.71 -2.39 5.80
N ALA A 78 -1.59 -3.39 6.67
CA ALA A 78 -0.38 -4.22 6.77
C ALA A 78 -0.08 -4.96 5.46
N ALA A 79 -1.11 -5.43 4.75
CA ALA A 79 -0.97 -6.12 3.49
C ALA A 79 -0.30 -5.23 2.42
N ILE A 80 -0.57 -3.92 2.39
CA ILE A 80 0.09 -3.01 1.43
C ILE A 80 1.61 -3.01 1.63
N SER A 81 2.08 -2.90 2.87
CA SER A 81 3.52 -2.97 3.19
C SER A 81 4.10 -4.35 2.84
N GLY A 82 3.39 -5.43 3.17
CA GLY A 82 3.81 -6.79 2.82
C GLY A 82 3.92 -7.01 1.31
N LEU A 83 2.94 -6.52 0.54
CA LEU A 83 2.96 -6.58 -0.92
C LEU A 83 4.06 -5.72 -1.53
N THR A 84 4.46 -4.63 -0.88
CA THR A 84 5.60 -3.80 -1.28
C THR A 84 6.93 -4.53 -1.05
N VAL A 85 7.08 -5.28 0.04
CA VAL A 85 8.22 -6.19 0.22
C VAL A 85 8.24 -7.26 -0.88
N LEU A 86 7.07 -7.86 -1.16
CA LEU A 86 6.95 -8.85 -2.24
C LEU A 86 7.30 -8.24 -3.62
N GLN A 87 6.94 -6.98 -3.89
CA GLN A 87 7.35 -6.26 -5.13
C GLN A 87 8.87 -6.31 -5.32
N SER A 88 9.63 -6.01 -4.26
CA SER A 88 11.08 -6.01 -4.28
C SER A 88 11.66 -7.42 -4.47
N LEU A 89 11.08 -8.42 -3.80
CA LEU A 89 11.52 -9.82 -3.93
C LEU A 89 11.31 -10.37 -5.34
N LEU A 90 10.20 -10.02 -5.99
CA LEU A 90 9.92 -10.46 -7.36
C LEU A 90 10.94 -9.92 -8.38
N LEU A 91 11.61 -8.81 -8.08
CA LEU A 91 12.68 -8.25 -8.92
C LEU A 91 14.06 -8.89 -8.69
N ALA A 92 14.21 -9.78 -7.69
CA ALA A 92 15.50 -10.40 -7.40
C ALA A 92 16.13 -11.13 -8.61
N PRO A 93 15.39 -11.97 -9.38
CA PRO A 93 15.95 -12.62 -10.58
C PRO A 93 16.45 -11.62 -11.64
N TYR A 94 15.73 -10.50 -11.80
CA TYR A 94 16.13 -9.42 -12.71
C TYR A 94 17.46 -8.79 -12.29
N HIS A 95 17.60 -8.41 -11.01
CA HIS A 95 18.81 -7.80 -10.47
C HIS A 95 20.01 -8.74 -10.39
N MET A 96 19.77 -10.05 -10.22
CA MET A 96 20.81 -11.08 -10.20
C MET A 96 21.25 -11.52 -11.60
N ALA A 97 20.75 -10.89 -12.67
CA ALA A 97 21.03 -11.24 -14.06
C ALA A 97 20.75 -12.73 -14.38
N VAL A 98 19.75 -13.33 -13.73
CA VAL A 98 19.32 -14.70 -14.03
C VAL A 98 18.75 -14.73 -15.45
N GLU A 99 19.14 -15.73 -16.23
CA GLU A 99 18.68 -15.93 -17.61
C GLU A 99 17.57 -17.00 -17.72
N GLY A 100 16.92 -17.06 -18.88
CA GLY A 100 15.94 -18.08 -19.19
C GLY A 100 14.62 -17.94 -18.41
N PRO A 101 13.87 -19.04 -18.23
CA PRO A 101 12.52 -19.02 -17.64
C PRO A 101 12.43 -18.39 -16.24
N TRP A 102 13.50 -18.45 -15.46
CA TRP A 102 13.52 -17.86 -14.11
C TRP A 102 13.50 -16.34 -14.09
N ARG A 103 13.98 -15.68 -15.16
CA ARG A 103 13.82 -14.23 -15.32
C ARG A 103 12.35 -13.84 -15.50
N ALA A 104 11.53 -14.72 -16.07
CA ALA A 104 10.11 -14.44 -16.31
C ALA A 104 9.31 -14.29 -15.01
N ILE A 105 9.78 -14.84 -13.88
CA ILE A 105 9.18 -14.63 -12.55
C ILE A 105 9.13 -13.14 -12.20
N SER A 106 10.12 -12.35 -12.62
CA SER A 106 10.11 -10.91 -12.38
C SER A 106 8.95 -10.18 -13.08
N GLY A 107 8.32 -10.80 -14.10
CA GLY A 107 7.08 -10.30 -14.68
C GLY A 107 5.90 -10.29 -13.69
N LEU A 108 5.91 -11.14 -12.66
CA LEU A 108 4.89 -11.13 -11.60
C LEU A 108 4.88 -9.83 -10.79
N HIS A 109 5.95 -9.03 -10.86
CA HIS A 109 5.99 -7.69 -10.29
C HIS A 109 4.80 -6.83 -10.75
N VAL A 110 4.44 -6.89 -12.04
CA VAL A 110 3.29 -6.11 -12.56
C VAL A 110 1.97 -6.64 -11.99
N LEU A 111 1.79 -7.96 -11.93
CA LEU A 111 0.57 -8.56 -11.36
C LEU A 111 0.43 -8.25 -9.87
N ASN A 112 1.52 -8.31 -9.11
CA ASN A 112 1.54 -7.93 -7.71
C ASN A 112 1.22 -6.43 -7.52
N ALA A 113 1.62 -5.55 -8.45
CA ALA A 113 1.28 -4.13 -8.38
C ALA A 113 -0.23 -3.91 -8.57
N LEU A 114 -0.87 -4.63 -9.51
CA LEU A 114 -2.32 -4.61 -9.69
C LEU A 114 -3.06 -5.14 -8.46
N PHE A 115 -2.55 -6.20 -7.84
CA PHE A 115 -3.11 -6.73 -6.61
C PHE A 115 -2.98 -5.76 -5.43
N LEU A 116 -1.81 -5.11 -5.27
CA LEU A 116 -1.60 -4.04 -4.29
C LEU A 116 -2.57 -2.88 -4.51
N PHE A 117 -2.76 -2.46 -5.76
CA PHE A 117 -3.74 -1.43 -6.12
C PHE A 117 -5.16 -1.83 -5.71
N TRP A 118 -5.56 -3.08 -6.00
CA TRP A 118 -6.85 -3.59 -5.55
C TRP A 118 -6.99 -3.60 -4.02
N VAL A 119 -5.98 -4.06 -3.28
CA VAL A 119 -5.97 -4.03 -1.81
C VAL A 119 -6.08 -2.60 -1.28
N MET A 120 -5.42 -1.63 -1.92
CA MET A 120 -5.56 -0.22 -1.59
C MET A 120 -7.00 0.27 -1.76
N LEU A 121 -7.67 -0.07 -2.87
CA LEU A 121 -9.08 0.28 -3.07
C LEU A 121 -9.96 -0.32 -1.97
N GLN A 122 -9.71 -1.60 -1.61
CA GLN A 122 -10.43 -2.26 -0.52
C GLN A 122 -10.18 -1.58 0.84
N LEU A 123 -8.97 -1.10 1.12
CA LEU A 123 -8.64 -0.37 2.34
C LEU A 123 -9.42 0.95 2.40
N VAL A 124 -9.40 1.74 1.33
CA VAL A 124 -10.08 3.04 1.28
C VAL A 124 -11.59 2.87 1.42
N GLU A 125 -12.19 1.99 0.64
CA GLU A 125 -13.65 1.79 0.63
C GLU A 125 -14.14 1.28 1.99
N ARG A 126 -13.54 0.22 2.53
CA ARG A 126 -13.97 -0.32 3.83
C ARG A 126 -13.71 0.63 5.00
N THR A 127 -12.70 1.49 4.89
CA THR A 127 -12.47 2.53 5.91
C THR A 127 -13.55 3.61 5.85
N ARG A 128 -14.03 3.95 4.65
CA ARG A 128 -15.16 4.86 4.46
C ARG A 128 -16.46 4.26 5.00
N GLU A 129 -16.78 3.02 4.62
CA GLU A 129 -17.96 2.28 5.13
C GLU A 129 -17.98 2.23 6.67
N TRP A 130 -16.84 1.86 7.27
CA TRP A 130 -16.66 1.81 8.72
C TRP A 130 -16.86 3.18 9.38
N ARG A 131 -16.42 4.27 8.74
CA ARG A 131 -16.62 5.63 9.25
C ARG A 131 -18.10 6.03 9.20
N GLU A 132 -18.80 5.65 8.14
CA GLU A 132 -20.22 5.95 7.92
C GLU A 132 -21.14 5.10 8.81
N GLY A 133 -20.60 4.13 9.55
CA GLY A 133 -21.34 3.29 10.49
C GLY A 133 -21.99 2.07 9.84
N ALA A 134 -21.60 1.73 8.60
CA ALA A 134 -21.94 0.44 8.03
C ALA A 134 -21.30 -0.66 8.88
N PRO A 135 -22.02 -1.75 9.20
CA PRO A 135 -21.40 -2.90 9.86
C PRO A 135 -20.23 -3.34 8.99
N ALA A 136 -19.03 -3.42 9.57
CA ALA A 136 -17.92 -4.08 8.91
C ALA A 136 -18.44 -5.47 8.56
N ALA A 137 -18.61 -5.77 7.26
CA ALA A 137 -19.28 -6.99 6.84
C ALA A 137 -18.56 -8.20 7.42
N ASP A 138 -19.11 -8.74 8.49
CA ASP A 138 -18.75 -10.00 9.11
C ASP A 138 -19.53 -11.07 8.35
N ALA A 139 -18.88 -11.62 7.32
CA ALA A 139 -19.25 -12.85 6.61
C ALA A 139 -17.96 -13.57 6.20
#